data_AF-A0A511SXN8-F1
#
_entry.id   AF-A0A511SXN8-F1
#
_cell.length_a   1.000
_cell.length_b   1.000
_cell.length_c   1.000
_cell.angle_alpha   90.00
_cell.angle_beta   90.00
_cell.angle_gamma   90.00
#
_symmetry.space_group_name_H-M   'P 1'
#
loop_
_entity.id
_entity.type
_entity.pdbx_description
1 polymer ?
#
loop_
_entity_poly.entity_id
_entity_poly.type
_entity_poly.pdbx_seq_one_letter_code
_entity_poly.pdbx_strand_id
1 'polypeptide(L)'
;MTSAPLELFHRIADPPSAVARRYIVDHALEDRVIFRNLVYAEAELDWTLHGGHATPALWDGKQLHQGAEAVVARLQAVVNLGRDDA
;
A
#
# COMPACT_ATOMS: atom_id res chain seq x y z
N MET A 1 17.34 -12.44 2.08
CA MET A 1 16.38 -12.06 3.14
C MET A 1 15.18 -11.47 2.42
N THR A 2 14.01 -12.11 2.47
CA THR A 2 12.79 -11.55 1.89
C THR A 2 12.40 -10.33 2.70
N SER A 3 12.43 -9.14 2.08
CA SER A 3 11.85 -7.94 2.69
C SER A 3 10.41 -8.25 3.08
N ALA A 4 9.96 -7.76 4.23
CA ALA A 4 8.56 -7.87 4.61
C ALA A 4 7.67 -7.29 3.47
N PRO A 5 6.51 -7.91 3.18
CA PRO A 5 5.62 -7.41 2.16
C PRO A 5 5.11 -6.01 2.52
N LEU A 6 4.81 -5.20 1.51
CA LEU A 6 4.15 -3.91 1.71
C LEU A 6 2.71 -4.15 2.19
N GLU A 7 2.15 -3.20 2.91
CA GLU A 7 0.75 -3.29 3.37
C GLU A 7 -0.04 -2.07 2.90
N LEU A 8 -1.12 -2.29 2.15
CA LEU A 8 -2.03 -1.24 1.69
C LEU A 8 -3.25 -1.16 2.60
N PHE A 9 -3.31 -0.12 3.43
CA PHE A 9 -4.50 0.28 4.16
C PHE A 9 -5.47 1.02 3.24
N HIS A 10 -6.69 0.49 3.08
CA HIS A 10 -7.64 1.00 2.11
C HIS A 10 -9.09 0.84 2.57
N ARG A 11 -10.02 1.54 1.89
CA ARG A 11 -11.46 1.35 2.04
C ARG A 11 -12.07 0.94 0.70
N ILE A 12 -13.09 0.09 0.71
CA ILE A 12 -13.72 -0.40 -0.54
C ILE A 12 -14.43 0.73 -1.29
N ALA A 13 -15.19 1.56 -0.56
CA ALA A 13 -15.99 2.65 -1.11
C ALA A 13 -15.20 3.94 -1.40
N ASP A 14 -13.88 3.95 -1.14
CA ASP A 14 -13.02 5.12 -1.30
C ASP A 14 -12.40 5.16 -2.71
N PRO A 15 -12.73 6.16 -3.56
CA PRO A 15 -12.19 6.23 -4.93
C PRO A 15 -10.65 6.35 -4.99
N PRO A 16 -9.97 7.18 -4.16
CA PRO A 16 -8.52 7.13 -4.00
C PRO A 16 -7.96 5.73 -3.72
N SER A 17 -8.61 4.95 -2.85
CA SER A 17 -8.24 3.55 -2.60
C SER A 17 -8.44 2.64 -3.82
N ALA A 18 -9.39 2.93 -4.70
CA ALA A 18 -9.55 2.19 -5.95
C ALA A 18 -8.37 2.43 -6.91
N VAL A 19 -7.83 3.66 -6.95
CA VAL A 19 -6.64 3.99 -7.76
C VAL A 19 -5.43 3.17 -7.32
N ALA A 20 -5.15 3.09 -6.03
CA ALA A 20 -4.03 2.31 -5.51
C ALA A 20 -4.19 0.80 -5.79
N ARG A 21 -5.38 0.24 -5.57
CA ARG A 21 -5.68 -1.17 -5.88
C ARG A 21 -5.51 -1.48 -7.36
N ARG A 22 -5.99 -0.59 -8.23
CA ARG A 22 -5.84 -0.72 -9.69
C ARG A 22 -4.37 -0.74 -10.08
N TYR A 23 -3.57 0.18 -9.56
CA TYR A 23 -2.14 0.24 -9.86
C TYR A 23 -1.41 -1.07 -9.50
N ILE A 24 -1.68 -1.64 -8.33
CA ILE A 24 -1.08 -2.90 -7.87
C ILE A 24 -1.35 -4.04 -8.86
N VAL A 25 -2.62 -4.20 -9.27
CA VAL A 25 -3.03 -5.24 -10.22
C VAL A 25 -2.43 -5.00 -11.60
N ASP A 26 -2.49 -3.77 -12.10
CA ASP A 26 -1.98 -3.42 -13.44
C ASP A 26 -0.46 -3.63 -13.56
N HIS A 27 0.27 -3.70 -12.44
CA HIS A 27 1.72 -3.90 -12.38
C HIS A 27 2.14 -5.25 -11.75
N ALA A 28 1.21 -6.19 -11.58
CA ALA A 28 1.47 -7.53 -11.03
C ALA A 28 2.17 -7.53 -9.65
N LEU A 29 1.76 -6.62 -8.75
CA LEU A 29 2.35 -6.45 -7.42
C LEU A 29 1.61 -7.22 -6.30
N GLU A 30 0.64 -8.06 -6.63
CA GLU A 30 -0.23 -8.74 -5.66
C GLU A 30 0.56 -9.64 -4.68
N ASP A 31 1.62 -10.29 -5.15
CA ASP A 31 2.47 -11.14 -4.29
C ASP A 31 3.38 -10.32 -3.36
N ARG A 32 3.44 -9.00 -3.55
CA ARG A 32 4.30 -8.08 -2.79
C ARG A 32 3.51 -7.17 -1.85
N VAL A 33 2.19 -7.07 -2.02
CA VAL A 33 1.33 -6.14 -1.28
C VAL A 33 0.18 -6.89 -0.61
N ILE A 34 0.12 -6.77 0.72
CA ILE A 34 -1.02 -7.24 1.52
C ILE A 34 -2.08 -6.15 1.55
N PHE A 35 -3.32 -6.49 1.17
CA PHE A 35 -4.46 -5.58 1.28
C PHE A 35 -5.05 -5.61 2.69
N ARG A 36 -5.01 -4.47 3.38
CA ARG A 36 -5.54 -4.25 4.74
C ARG A 36 -6.78 -3.36 4.65
N ASN A 37 -7.96 -3.96 4.56
CA ASN A 37 -9.21 -3.18 4.48
C ASN A 37 -9.59 -2.62 5.86
N LEU A 38 -9.73 -1.30 5.99
CA LEU A 38 -10.03 -0.61 7.25
C LEU A 38 -11.46 -0.83 7.78
N VAL A 39 -12.26 -1.67 7.12
CA VAL A 39 -13.50 -2.19 7.73
C VAL A 39 -13.21 -3.17 8.87
N TYR A 40 -12.02 -3.78 8.88
CA TYR A 40 -11.59 -4.72 9.89
C TYR A 40 -10.80 -4.01 10.99
N ALA A 41 -11.14 -4.28 12.25
CA ALA A 41 -10.63 -3.55 13.41
C ALA A 41 -9.11 -3.71 13.58
N GLU A 42 -8.56 -4.87 13.23
CA GLU A 42 -7.13 -5.13 13.25
C GLU A 42 -6.37 -4.25 12.24
N ALA A 43 -6.94 -4.04 11.05
CA ALA A 43 -6.34 -3.17 10.05
C ALA A 43 -6.42 -1.70 10.47
N GLU A 44 -7.53 -1.29 11.08
CA GLU A 44 -7.69 0.07 11.63
C GLU A 44 -6.74 0.35 12.80
N LEU A 45 -6.55 -0.63 13.68
CA LEU A 45 -5.61 -0.52 14.80
C LEU A 45 -4.17 -0.36 14.29
N ASP A 46 -3.72 -1.22 13.39
CA ASP A 46 -2.37 -1.15 12.83
C ASP A 46 -2.16 0.16 12.07
N TRP A 47 -3.11 0.56 11.24
CA TRP A 47 -3.07 1.84 10.53
C TRP A 47 -2.93 3.02 11.50
N THR A 48 -3.69 3.01 12.60
CA THR A 48 -3.62 4.04 13.65
C THR A 48 -2.26 4.04 14.35
N LEU A 49 -1.73 2.87 14.70
CA LEU A 49 -0.40 2.72 15.32
C LEU A 49 0.73 3.21 14.42
N HIS A 50 0.55 3.10 13.09
CA HIS A 50 1.48 3.65 12.10
C HIS A 50 1.29 5.16 11.83
N GLY A 51 0.37 5.85 12.52
CA GLY A 51 0.11 7.29 12.34
C GLY A 51 -0.86 7.62 11.19
N GLY A 52 -1.74 6.70 10.87
CA GLY A 52 -2.75 6.83 9.82
C GLY A 52 -3.75 7.96 10.07
N HIS A 53 -3.97 8.77 9.05
CA HIS A 53 -4.97 9.84 9.04
C HIS A 53 -5.63 10.05 7.66
N ALA A 54 -5.05 9.54 6.57
CA ALA A 54 -5.67 9.53 5.23
C ALA A 54 -5.64 8.14 4.58
N THR A 55 -6.61 7.86 3.72
CA THR A 55 -6.61 6.67 2.85
C THR A 55 -6.56 7.04 1.36
N PRO A 56 -5.96 6.20 0.52
CA PRO A 56 -5.21 4.98 0.87
C PRO A 56 -3.91 5.30 1.60
N ALA A 57 -3.34 4.32 2.30
CA ALA A 57 -2.02 4.43 2.90
C ALA A 57 -1.22 3.14 2.69
N LEU A 58 0.07 3.27 2.39
CA LEU A 58 0.97 2.14 2.15
C LEU A 58 2.07 2.14 3.22
N TRP A 59 2.12 1.07 4.01
CA TRP A 59 3.24 0.81 4.92
C TRP A 59 4.32 0.04 4.18
N ASP A 60 5.56 0.54 4.21
CA ASP A 60 6.71 -0.08 3.55
C ASP A 60 7.69 -0.77 4.50
N GLY A 61 7.25 -1.03 5.73
CA GLY A 61 8.09 -1.56 6.81
C GLY A 61 8.81 -0.49 7.62
N LYS A 62 8.80 0.78 7.17
CA LYS A 62 9.47 1.90 7.86
C LYS A 62 8.61 3.16 7.94
N GLN A 63 7.89 3.49 6.88
CA GLN A 63 7.10 4.71 6.76
C GLN A 63 5.70 4.40 6.20
N LEU A 64 4.72 5.14 6.71
CA LEU A 64 3.36 5.14 6.20
C LEU A 64 3.20 6.26 5.15
N HIS A 65 3.12 5.87 3.87
CA HIS A 65 2.88 6.78 2.74
C HIS A 65 1.37 6.97 2.57
N GLN A 66 0.85 8.18 2.72
CA GLN A 66 -0.60 8.42 2.82
C GLN A 66 -1.13 9.29 1.68
N GLY A 67 -2.32 8.96 1.19
CA GLY A 67 -2.93 9.55 0.00
C GLY A 67 -2.53 8.83 -1.29
N ALA A 68 -3.41 8.88 -2.30
CA ALA A 68 -3.24 8.10 -3.53
C ALA A 68 -1.93 8.41 -4.27
N GLU A 69 -1.53 9.69 -4.34
CA GLU A 69 -0.30 10.11 -5.02
C GLU A 69 0.95 9.51 -4.36
N ALA A 70 1.10 9.66 -3.04
CA ALA A 70 2.25 9.14 -2.30
C ALA A 70 2.31 7.61 -2.37
N VAL A 71 1.16 6.94 -2.28
CA VAL A 71 1.04 5.49 -2.42
C VAL A 71 1.52 5.04 -3.80
N VAL A 72 1.01 5.65 -4.88
CA VAL A 72 1.39 5.30 -6.25
C VAL A 72 2.88 5.59 -6.51
N ALA A 73 3.40 6.73 -6.04
CA ALA A 73 4.82 7.06 -6.17
C ALA A 73 5.71 6.00 -5.49
N ARG A 74 5.30 5.50 -4.32
CA ARG A 74 6.05 4.45 -3.63
C ARG A 74 5.99 3.11 -4.37
N LEU A 75 4.83 2.73 -4.90
CA LEU A 75 4.65 1.52 -5.71
C LEU A 75 5.49 1.58 -7.01
N GLN A 76 5.51 2.73 -7.68
CA GLN A 76 6.38 2.98 -8.84
C GLN A 76 7.86 2.74 -8.51
N ALA A 77 8.34 3.20 -7.37
CA ALA A 77 9.72 2.96 -6.94
C ALA A 77 10.02 1.46 -6.76
N VAL A 78 9.05 0.66 -6.28
CA VAL A 78 9.20 -0.81 -6.16
C VAL A 78 9.26 -1.48 -7.52
N VAL A 79 8.44 -1.04 -8.48
CA VAL A 79 8.47 -1.55 -9.86
C VAL A 79 9.84 -1.28 -10.50
N ASN A 80 10.36 -0.07 -10.34
CA ASN A 80 11.66 0.31 -10.92
C ASN A 80 12.80 -0.51 -10.33
N LEU A 81 12.84 -0.72 -9.01
CA LEU A 81 13.85 -1.57 -8.37
C LEU A 81 13.82 -3.01 -8.90
N GLY A 82 12.63 -3.60 -9.05
CA GLY A 82 12.49 -4.96 -9.58
C GLY A 82 12.91 -5.11 -11.05
N ARG A 83 13.02 -4.00 -11.80
CA ARG A 83 13.54 -3.99 -13.18
C ARG A 83 15.05 -3.92 -13.21
N ASP A 84 15.68 -3.19 -12.29
CA ASP A 84 17.14 -3.03 -12.24
C ASP A 84 17.85 -4.31 -11.73
N ASP A 85 17.12 -5.16 -11.01
CA ASP A 85 17.59 -6.46 -10.50
C ASP A 85 17.49 -7.62 -11.53
N ALA A 86 16.93 -7.39 -12.72
CA ALA A 86 16.64 -8.39 -13.76
C ALA A 86 17.56 -8.29 -14.99
#